data_AF-A0A8J7DUT0-F1
#
_entry.id   AF-A0A8J7DUT0-F1
#
_cell.length_a   1.000
_cell.length_b   1.000
_cell.length_c   1.000
_cell.angle_alpha   90.00
_cell.angle_beta   90.00
_cell.angle_gamma   90.00
#
_symmetry.space_group_name_H-M   'P 1'
#
loop_
_entity.id
_entity.type
_entity.pdbx_description
1 polymer ?
#
loop_
_entity_poly.entity_id
_entity_poly.type
_entity_poly.pdbx_seq_one_letter_code
_entity_poly.pdbx_strand_id
1 'polypeptide(L)'
;MKTHYINKVIGSVAVGVCLLATAGQQAKAGEMYQGWNYSIDSFSDGSGGSNYEIKGFAVTETADSVYVALTGGTPLTGTYASGADDDNIGWGDMFFNFSGKDFASAEAEGNLLGVRFASTNDSGVDQVGLFSNVATKSVTGENNGYGSIRRYYDSGYNKADTMGTDIATADEAYSYLYGDAVADNPTANNTQTRNVINSGNFVGEINLLTDAQLAAQGLDFGNFGANGPQTFGFQLDKSMLGGVLPGGINSFMAHVLLECANDGVALAGNIDIPVEQQDVPEPAGLLSLGFAGLAFLKSRKGRQA
;
A
#
# COMPACT_ATOMS: atom_id res chain seq x y z
N MET A 1 46.38 -64.78 1.72
CA MET A 1 47.15 -63.59 1.31
C MET A 1 46.87 -63.31 -0.15
N LYS A 2 45.88 -62.44 -0.43
CA LYS A 2 45.63 -61.77 -1.72
C LYS A 2 44.34 -60.92 -1.63
N THR A 3 44.52 -59.64 -1.96
CA THR A 3 43.60 -58.71 -2.63
C THR A 3 42.35 -58.13 -1.95
N HIS A 4 42.40 -56.81 -1.84
CA HIS A 4 41.39 -55.78 -1.59
C HIS A 4 40.19 -55.79 -2.55
N TYR A 5 39.03 -55.22 -2.16
CA TYR A 5 38.63 -53.83 -2.49
C TYR A 5 37.13 -53.50 -2.28
N ILE A 6 36.90 -52.33 -1.67
CA ILE A 6 35.88 -51.29 -1.93
C ILE A 6 34.45 -51.49 -1.39
N ASN A 7 34.21 -50.81 -0.26
CA ASN A 7 32.89 -50.29 0.12
C ASN A 7 32.60 -49.03 -0.71
N LYS A 8 31.47 -49.00 -1.45
CA LYS A 8 30.89 -47.76 -1.99
C LYS A 8 29.78 -47.30 -1.05
N VAL A 9 30.00 -46.18 -0.37
CA VAL A 9 28.94 -45.38 0.24
C VAL A 9 28.52 -44.33 -0.79
N ILE A 10 27.30 -44.44 -1.29
CA ILE A 10 26.67 -43.40 -2.11
C ILE A 10 25.82 -42.56 -1.16
N GLY A 11 26.26 -41.34 -0.89
CA GLY A 11 25.48 -40.33 -0.19
C GLY A 11 24.54 -39.64 -1.15
N SER A 12 23.23 -39.77 -0.93
CA SER A 12 22.20 -39.02 -1.64
C SER A 12 21.91 -37.74 -0.85
N VAL A 13 22.30 -36.57 -1.38
CA VAL A 13 21.84 -35.28 -0.86
C VAL A 13 20.59 -34.90 -1.65
N ALA A 14 19.42 -35.06 -1.03
CA ALA A 14 18.17 -34.54 -1.55
C ALA A 14 18.00 -33.08 -1.09
N VAL A 15 18.13 -32.13 -2.02
CA VAL A 15 17.76 -30.73 -1.78
C VAL A 15 16.26 -30.61 -2.04
N GLY A 16 15.47 -30.62 -0.96
CA GLY A 16 14.04 -30.32 -1.02
C GLY A 16 13.81 -28.82 -0.98
N VAL A 17 13.44 -28.23 -2.11
CA VAL A 17 12.90 -26.86 -2.16
C VAL A 17 11.39 -26.96 -1.88
N CYS A 18 10.98 -26.64 -0.65
CA CYS A 18 9.58 -26.44 -0.33
C CYS A 18 9.15 -25.05 -0.81
N LEU A 19 8.47 -24.98 -1.96
CA LEU A 19 7.68 -23.82 -2.34
C LEU A 19 6.44 -23.80 -1.43
N LEU A 20 6.47 -22.98 -0.39
CA LEU A 20 5.27 -22.60 0.35
C LEU A 20 4.48 -21.63 -0.54
N ALA A 21 3.51 -22.15 -1.28
CA ALA A 21 2.48 -21.32 -1.89
C ALA A 21 1.56 -20.82 -0.76
N THR A 22 1.85 -19.64 -0.22
CA THR A 22 0.88 -18.92 0.60
C THR A 22 -0.27 -18.50 -0.31
N ALA A 23 -1.45 -19.04 -0.06
CA ALA A 23 -2.68 -18.57 -0.67
C ALA A 23 -3.01 -17.18 -0.11
N GLY A 24 -2.34 -16.16 -0.62
CA GLY A 24 -2.84 -14.78 -0.50
C GLY A 24 -4.07 -14.62 -1.39
N GLN A 25 -5.04 -13.79 -0.96
CA GLN A 25 -6.08 -13.32 -1.86
C GLN A 25 -5.40 -12.76 -3.12
N GLN A 26 -5.73 -13.34 -4.27
CA GLN A 26 -5.33 -12.75 -5.54
C GLN A 26 -5.99 -11.38 -5.61
N ALA A 27 -5.19 -10.31 -5.54
CA ALA A 27 -5.67 -8.98 -5.90
C ALA A 27 -6.32 -9.09 -7.29
N LYS A 28 -7.57 -8.63 -7.42
CA LYS A 28 -8.06 -8.26 -8.75
C LYS A 28 -7.08 -7.18 -9.22
N ALA A 29 -6.43 -7.42 -10.35
CA ALA A 29 -5.54 -6.42 -10.92
C ALA A 29 -6.45 -5.28 -11.42
N GLY A 30 -6.25 -4.07 -10.91
CA GLY A 30 -6.95 -2.89 -11.40
C GLY A 30 -6.70 -2.64 -12.89
N GLU A 31 -7.38 -1.65 -13.44
CA GLU A 31 -7.40 -1.44 -14.88
C GLU A 31 -6.09 -0.79 -15.34
N MET A 32 -5.16 -1.57 -15.90
CA MET A 32 -3.87 -1.06 -16.34
C MET A 32 -3.98 -0.25 -17.64
N TYR A 33 -3.52 1.00 -17.63
CA TYR A 33 -3.44 1.84 -18.83
C TYR A 33 -2.23 2.77 -18.78
N GLN A 34 -1.44 2.82 -19.86
CA GLN A 34 -0.20 3.62 -19.96
C GLN A 34 0.78 3.48 -18.77
N GLY A 35 0.86 2.29 -18.17
CA GLY A 35 1.75 2.02 -17.02
C GLY A 35 1.19 2.44 -15.66
N TRP A 36 -0.04 2.95 -15.62
CA TRP A 36 -0.77 3.24 -14.39
C TRP A 36 -1.80 2.14 -14.11
N ASN A 37 -1.94 1.81 -12.83
CA ASN A 37 -3.02 0.99 -12.30
C ASN A 37 -4.14 1.91 -11.85
N TYR A 38 -5.37 1.71 -12.34
CA TYR A 38 -6.53 2.54 -12.01
C TYR A 38 -7.58 1.74 -11.25
N SER A 39 -8.20 2.42 -10.29
CA SER A 39 -9.47 2.04 -9.68
C SER A 39 -10.47 3.17 -9.93
N ILE A 40 -11.59 2.84 -10.56
CA ILE A 40 -12.60 3.80 -10.99
C ILE A 40 -13.80 3.70 -10.05
N ASP A 41 -14.17 4.82 -9.47
CA ASP A 41 -15.25 4.91 -8.48
C ASP A 41 -16.62 4.96 -9.15
N SER A 42 -17.67 4.71 -8.39
CA SER A 42 -18.99 5.13 -8.85
C SER A 42 -19.03 6.65 -8.99
N PHE A 43 -19.79 7.15 -9.98
CA PHE A 43 -19.90 8.59 -10.23
C PHE A 43 -21.16 9.20 -9.57
N SER A 44 -21.78 8.47 -8.64
CA SER A 44 -23.05 8.87 -8.03
C SER A 44 -23.26 8.33 -6.61
N ASP A 45 -22.20 8.02 -5.89
CA ASP A 45 -22.27 7.65 -4.47
C ASP A 45 -21.70 8.70 -3.53
N GLY A 46 -20.93 9.67 -4.02
CA GLY A 46 -20.60 10.86 -3.26
C GLY A 46 -21.85 11.58 -2.72
N SER A 47 -22.00 11.61 -1.40
CA SER A 47 -23.08 12.39 -0.76
C SER A 47 -22.67 13.85 -0.51
N GLY A 48 -23.63 14.76 -0.56
CA GLY A 48 -23.37 16.20 -0.42
C GLY A 48 -23.12 16.92 -1.75
N GLY A 49 -23.20 16.20 -2.88
CA GLY A 49 -23.15 16.75 -4.23
C GLY A 49 -21.78 16.57 -4.90
N SER A 50 -21.67 17.06 -6.14
CA SER A 50 -20.53 16.79 -7.02
C SER A 50 -19.17 17.25 -6.51
N ASN A 51 -19.13 18.09 -5.47
CA ASN A 51 -17.88 18.54 -4.84
C ASN A 51 -17.27 17.48 -3.93
N TYR A 52 -18.02 16.43 -3.58
CA TYR A 52 -17.57 15.35 -2.72
C TYR A 52 -17.56 14.00 -3.44
N GLU A 53 -17.66 14.02 -4.77
CA GLU A 53 -17.59 12.82 -5.60
C GLU A 53 -16.13 12.52 -5.93
N ILE A 54 -15.60 11.43 -5.41
CA ILE A 54 -14.36 10.83 -5.89
C ILE A 54 -14.71 10.06 -7.17
N LYS A 55 -13.82 10.08 -8.17
CA LYS A 55 -14.07 9.42 -9.46
C LYS A 55 -13.01 8.39 -9.80
N GLY A 56 -11.83 8.53 -9.23
CA GLY A 56 -10.77 7.58 -9.50
C GLY A 56 -9.54 7.79 -8.65
N PHE A 57 -8.83 6.68 -8.51
CA PHE A 57 -7.55 6.55 -7.85
C PHE A 57 -6.62 5.81 -8.80
N ALA A 58 -5.40 6.31 -8.99
CA ALA A 58 -4.40 5.62 -9.78
C ALA A 58 -3.04 5.60 -9.08
N VAL A 59 -2.29 4.53 -9.33
CA VAL A 59 -0.91 4.35 -8.86
C VAL A 59 0.00 3.93 -10.01
N THR A 60 1.21 4.49 -10.05
CA THR A 60 2.32 3.95 -10.85
C THR A 60 3.61 4.04 -10.07
N GLU A 61 4.67 3.42 -10.58
CA GLU A 61 5.99 3.48 -9.97
C GLU A 61 7.10 3.56 -11.04
N THR A 62 8.21 4.17 -10.64
CA THR A 62 9.50 4.09 -11.33
C THR A 62 10.47 3.26 -10.48
N ALA A 63 11.75 3.23 -10.86
CA ALA A 63 12.78 2.59 -10.05
C ALA A 63 12.88 3.22 -8.64
N ASP A 64 12.68 4.53 -8.54
CA ASP A 64 12.99 5.31 -7.33
C ASP A 64 11.74 5.89 -6.65
N SER A 65 10.57 5.86 -7.31
CA SER A 65 9.41 6.57 -6.80
C SER A 65 8.09 5.84 -7.02
N VAL A 66 7.14 6.11 -6.14
CA VAL A 66 5.73 5.75 -6.28
C VAL A 66 4.94 7.03 -6.50
N TYR A 67 4.05 7.01 -7.48
CA TYR A 67 3.17 8.12 -7.81
C TYR A 67 1.73 7.70 -7.53
N VAL A 68 1.00 8.59 -6.88
CA VAL A 68 -0.40 8.41 -6.52
C VAL A 68 -1.18 9.57 -7.11
N ALA A 69 -2.34 9.29 -7.70
CA ALA A 69 -3.23 10.29 -8.27
C ALA A 69 -4.67 10.05 -7.82
N LEU A 70 -5.38 11.14 -7.55
CA LEU A 70 -6.81 11.18 -7.27
C LEU A 70 -7.48 12.13 -8.25
N THR A 71 -8.69 11.80 -8.68
CA THR A 71 -9.54 12.72 -9.44
C THR A 71 -10.95 12.71 -8.89
N GLY A 72 -11.59 13.87 -8.90
CA GLY A 72 -12.92 14.04 -8.35
C GLY A 72 -13.37 15.49 -8.26
N GLY A 73 -14.40 15.71 -7.46
CA GLY A 73 -14.97 17.01 -7.15
C GLY A 73 -14.20 17.79 -6.10
N THR A 74 -13.62 17.09 -5.12
CA THR A 74 -13.10 17.71 -3.89
C THR A 74 -11.77 18.41 -4.14
N PRO A 75 -11.69 19.74 -3.94
CA PRO A 75 -10.42 20.46 -4.02
C PRO A 75 -9.44 19.94 -2.96
N LEU A 76 -8.13 20.04 -3.22
CA LEU A 76 -7.10 19.69 -2.22
C LEU A 76 -7.21 20.51 -0.93
N THR A 77 -7.80 21.70 -1.00
CA THR A 77 -8.07 22.60 0.13
C THR A 77 -9.41 22.34 0.84
N GLY A 78 -10.13 21.28 0.44
CA GLY A 78 -11.49 21.01 0.88
C GLY A 78 -12.52 21.98 0.32
N THR A 79 -13.76 21.81 0.78
CA THR A 79 -14.93 22.61 0.42
C THR A 79 -15.50 23.27 1.66
N TYR A 80 -15.89 24.55 1.55
CA TYR A 80 -16.56 25.26 2.65
C TYR A 80 -17.88 24.57 3.04
N ALA A 81 -18.04 24.29 4.32
CA ALA A 81 -19.23 23.67 4.87
C ALA A 81 -19.50 24.17 6.29
N SER A 82 -20.49 25.05 6.45
CA SER A 82 -20.82 25.68 7.75
C SER A 82 -21.33 24.73 8.84
N GLY A 83 -21.42 23.43 8.54
CA GLY A 83 -21.81 22.39 9.48
C GLY A 83 -20.62 21.61 10.05
N ALA A 84 -19.41 21.83 9.52
CA ALA A 84 -18.17 21.30 10.06
C ALA A 84 -17.59 22.26 11.11
N ASP A 85 -16.86 21.72 12.08
CA ASP A 85 -16.32 22.49 13.22
C ASP A 85 -15.37 23.62 12.80
N ASP A 86 -14.65 23.46 11.68
CA ASP A 86 -13.71 24.43 11.12
C ASP A 86 -14.22 25.11 9.83
N ASP A 87 -15.50 24.93 9.51
CA ASP A 87 -16.14 25.35 8.26
C ASP A 87 -15.56 24.70 6.98
N ASN A 88 -14.81 23.59 7.08
CA ASN A 88 -14.24 22.86 5.95
C ASN A 88 -14.66 21.38 5.97
N ILE A 89 -14.89 20.80 4.80
CA ILE A 89 -14.89 19.35 4.62
C ILE A 89 -13.92 19.04 3.49
N GLY A 90 -12.86 18.31 3.80
CA GLY A 90 -11.81 17.95 2.89
C GLY A 90 -11.60 16.45 2.73
N TRP A 91 -10.36 16.14 2.36
CA TRP A 91 -9.88 14.78 2.20
C TRP A 91 -9.46 14.20 3.53
N GLY A 92 -9.79 12.94 3.79
CA GLY A 92 -9.11 12.18 4.83
C GLY A 92 -7.64 11.93 4.47
N ASP A 93 -6.98 11.12 5.29
CA ASP A 93 -5.63 10.64 4.98
C ASP A 93 -5.70 9.40 4.09
N MET A 94 -4.67 9.19 3.28
CA MET A 94 -4.57 7.96 2.48
C MET A 94 -3.84 6.89 3.28
N PHE A 95 -4.40 5.69 3.33
CA PHE A 95 -3.78 4.56 4.03
C PHE A 95 -3.29 3.51 3.04
N PHE A 96 -2.15 2.91 3.33
CA PHE A 96 -1.64 1.74 2.63
C PHE A 96 -1.49 0.58 3.61
N ASN A 97 -2.11 -0.55 3.27
CA ASN A 97 -2.05 -1.79 4.02
C ASN A 97 -1.27 -2.85 3.22
N PHE A 98 -0.05 -3.15 3.68
CA PHE A 98 0.84 -4.16 3.09
C PHE A 98 0.79 -5.52 3.80
N SER A 99 -0.07 -5.67 4.82
CA SER A 99 -0.06 -6.84 5.70
C SER A 99 -0.73 -8.09 5.11
N GLY A 100 -1.55 -7.91 4.06
CA GLY A 100 -2.43 -8.95 3.53
C GLY A 100 -3.61 -9.31 4.44
N LYS A 101 -3.88 -8.51 5.48
CA LYS A 101 -5.03 -8.62 6.39
C LYS A 101 -6.05 -7.52 6.13
N ASP A 102 -7.22 -7.60 6.74
CA ASP A 102 -8.15 -6.49 6.82
C ASP A 102 -7.51 -5.27 7.51
N PHE A 103 -8.06 -4.09 7.26
CA PHE A 103 -7.53 -2.81 7.70
C PHE A 103 -7.48 -2.68 9.22
N ALA A 104 -8.54 -3.10 9.93
CA ALA A 104 -8.60 -3.02 11.38
C ALA A 104 -7.56 -3.94 12.06
N SER A 105 -7.36 -5.15 11.53
CA SER A 105 -6.30 -6.05 11.98
C SER A 105 -4.90 -5.48 11.69
N ALA A 106 -4.69 -4.91 10.50
CA ALA A 106 -3.42 -4.29 10.12
C ALA A 106 -3.06 -3.10 11.03
N GLU A 107 -4.05 -2.26 11.37
CA GLU A 107 -3.91 -1.16 12.32
C GLU A 107 -3.51 -1.67 13.70
N ALA A 108 -4.22 -2.67 14.23
CA ALA A 108 -3.97 -3.22 15.56
C ALA A 108 -2.56 -3.82 15.71
N GLU A 109 -1.96 -4.23 14.60
CA GLU A 109 -0.60 -4.77 14.54
C GLU A 109 0.47 -3.73 14.19
N GLY A 110 0.09 -2.46 13.95
CA GLY A 110 1.03 -1.40 13.60
C GLY A 110 1.56 -1.48 12.16
N ASN A 111 0.87 -2.20 11.28
CA ASN A 111 1.32 -2.49 9.91
C ASN A 111 0.77 -1.50 8.86
N LEU A 112 0.14 -0.41 9.30
CA LEU A 112 -0.35 0.62 8.39
C LEU A 112 0.70 1.69 8.12
N LEU A 113 0.79 2.06 6.84
CA LEU A 113 1.32 3.35 6.42
C LEU A 113 0.17 4.31 6.17
N GLY A 114 0.39 5.59 6.44
CA GLY A 114 -0.56 6.66 6.17
C GLY A 114 0.13 7.86 5.53
N VAL A 115 -0.55 8.53 4.62
CA VAL A 115 -0.07 9.74 3.96
C VAL A 115 -1.05 10.86 4.25
N ARG A 116 -0.59 11.85 5.01
CA ARG A 116 -1.27 13.15 5.10
C ARG A 116 -0.85 13.98 3.91
N PHE A 117 -1.71 14.11 2.92
CA PHE A 117 -1.41 14.88 1.70
C PHE A 117 -2.15 16.23 1.65
N ALA A 118 -3.32 16.33 2.29
CA ALA A 118 -4.08 17.57 2.39
C ALA A 118 -3.73 18.28 3.71
N SER A 119 -3.22 19.51 3.63
CA SER A 119 -2.85 20.29 4.83
C SER A 119 -4.06 20.87 5.58
N THR A 120 -5.25 20.75 4.99
CA THR A 120 -6.51 21.31 5.52
C THR A 120 -7.34 20.28 6.27
N ASN A 121 -6.92 19.01 6.30
CA ASN A 121 -7.67 17.97 6.98
C ASN A 121 -7.42 17.93 8.50
N ASP A 122 -8.35 17.34 9.23
CA ASP A 122 -8.44 17.17 10.68
C ASP A 122 -7.56 16.02 11.21
N SER A 123 -6.49 15.69 10.48
CA SER A 123 -5.51 14.69 10.88
C SER A 123 -4.91 15.02 12.25
N GLY A 124 -4.63 13.99 13.04
CA GLY A 124 -3.99 14.10 14.36
C GLY A 124 -2.49 14.37 14.31
N VAL A 125 -1.88 14.38 13.12
CA VAL A 125 -0.47 14.69 12.90
C VAL A 125 -0.33 16.00 12.12
N ASP A 126 0.58 16.88 12.51
CA ASP A 126 0.66 18.26 11.97
C ASP A 126 1.33 18.40 10.60
N GLN A 127 2.11 17.40 10.19
CA GLN A 127 2.97 17.49 9.00
C GLN A 127 2.34 16.75 7.81
N VAL A 128 2.40 17.38 6.63
CA VAL A 128 2.15 16.69 5.36
C VAL A 128 3.32 15.74 5.10
N GLY A 129 3.04 14.47 4.85
CA GLY A 129 4.08 13.45 4.74
C GLY A 129 3.59 12.02 4.88
N LEU A 130 4.56 11.11 4.78
CA LEU A 130 4.38 9.68 5.02
C LEU A 130 4.61 9.36 6.51
N PHE A 131 3.74 8.52 7.04
CA PHE A 131 3.77 8.02 8.41
C PHE A 131 3.74 6.50 8.43
N SER A 132 4.42 5.92 9.41
CA SER A 132 4.43 4.48 9.70
C SER A 132 3.83 4.20 11.07
N ASN A 133 3.44 2.93 11.32
CA ASN A 133 2.80 2.52 12.57
C ASN A 133 1.59 3.41 12.89
N VAL A 134 0.76 3.61 11.87
CA VAL A 134 -0.37 4.53 11.92
C VAL A 134 -1.51 3.93 12.73
N ALA A 135 -1.99 4.71 13.69
CA ALA A 135 -3.32 4.56 14.28
C ALA A 135 -4.25 5.59 13.66
N THR A 136 -5.51 5.22 13.49
CA THR A 136 -6.55 6.01 12.83
C THR A 136 -7.56 6.55 13.83
N LYS A 137 -8.31 7.57 13.41
CA LYS A 137 -9.52 8.05 14.09
C LYS A 137 -10.58 8.39 13.04
N SER A 138 -11.81 8.54 13.51
CA SER A 138 -12.86 9.21 12.74
C SER A 138 -12.85 10.69 13.05
N VAL A 139 -13.08 11.52 12.02
CA VAL A 139 -13.43 12.95 12.17
C VAL A 139 -14.82 13.27 11.62
N THR A 140 -15.61 12.24 11.33
CA THR A 140 -16.94 12.42 10.75
C THR A 140 -17.91 13.16 11.68
N GLY A 141 -17.71 13.11 12.99
CA GLY A 141 -18.60 13.77 13.94
C GLY A 141 -18.44 15.29 13.89
N GLU A 142 -17.19 15.73 13.82
CA GLU A 142 -16.71 17.10 13.68
C GLU A 142 -17.10 17.68 12.31
N ASN A 143 -17.21 16.81 11.30
CA ASN A 143 -17.51 17.21 9.93
C ASN A 143 -18.99 17.06 9.53
N ASN A 144 -19.90 16.71 10.46
CA ASN A 144 -21.32 16.42 10.16
C ASN A 144 -21.52 15.32 9.10
N GLY A 145 -20.64 14.32 9.14
CA GLY A 145 -20.61 13.16 8.27
C GLY A 145 -21.27 11.91 8.85
N TYR A 146 -21.01 10.78 8.20
CA TYR A 146 -21.53 9.48 8.63
C TYR A 146 -20.64 8.86 9.69
N GLY A 147 -21.18 8.66 10.90
CA GLY A 147 -20.47 7.97 11.98
C GLY A 147 -20.13 6.50 11.73
N SER A 148 -20.52 5.93 10.58
CA SER A 148 -20.19 4.57 10.16
C SER A 148 -20.41 4.40 8.66
N ILE A 149 -19.60 3.57 8.01
CA ILE A 149 -19.76 3.21 6.59
C ILE A 149 -21.12 2.54 6.33
N ARG A 150 -21.66 1.78 7.30
CA ARG A 150 -23.02 1.22 7.17
C ARG A 150 -24.10 2.28 7.02
N ARG A 151 -24.03 3.38 7.79
CA ARG A 151 -24.99 4.48 7.70
C ARG A 151 -24.89 5.23 6.38
N TYR A 152 -23.69 5.41 5.85
CA TYR A 152 -23.46 5.98 4.52
C TYR A 152 -24.19 5.15 3.46
N TYR A 153 -23.92 3.84 3.42
CA TYR A 153 -24.58 2.92 2.49
C TYR A 153 -26.09 2.83 2.67
N ASP A 154 -26.59 2.75 3.91
CA ASP A 154 -28.03 2.75 4.22
C ASP A 154 -28.74 4.04 3.83
N SER A 155 -28.00 5.15 3.68
CA SER A 155 -28.54 6.43 3.23
C SER A 155 -28.73 6.51 1.70
N GLY A 156 -28.46 5.42 0.97
CA GLY A 156 -28.75 5.29 -0.46
C GLY A 156 -27.52 5.36 -1.37
N TYR A 157 -26.32 5.45 -0.78
CA TYR A 157 -25.05 5.57 -1.48
C TYR A 157 -24.32 4.24 -1.69
N ASN A 158 -24.92 3.12 -1.31
CA ASN A 158 -24.42 1.80 -1.74
C ASN A 158 -24.63 1.63 -3.25
N LYS A 159 -23.59 1.87 -4.04
CA LYS A 159 -23.58 1.68 -5.50
C LYS A 159 -22.63 0.55 -5.88
N ALA A 160 -22.66 0.17 -7.16
CA ALA A 160 -21.56 -0.64 -7.70
C ALA A 160 -20.30 0.23 -7.70
N ASP A 161 -19.14 -0.39 -7.48
CA ASP A 161 -17.85 0.31 -7.44
C ASP A 161 -17.79 1.36 -6.33
N THR A 162 -18.42 1.08 -5.18
CA THR A 162 -18.63 2.07 -4.09
C THR A 162 -17.37 2.44 -3.29
N MET A 163 -16.27 1.74 -3.54
CA MET A 163 -14.95 2.16 -3.14
C MET A 163 -13.97 1.91 -4.30
N GLY A 164 -14.41 2.18 -5.53
CA GLY A 164 -13.69 1.82 -6.73
C GLY A 164 -13.86 0.37 -7.20
N THR A 165 -13.38 0.09 -8.40
CA THR A 165 -13.46 -1.23 -9.05
C THR A 165 -12.78 -2.38 -8.29
N ASP A 166 -11.82 -2.07 -7.40
CA ASP A 166 -11.14 -3.06 -6.57
C ASP A 166 -11.94 -3.46 -5.32
N ILE A 167 -12.88 -2.61 -4.88
CA ILE A 167 -13.82 -2.87 -3.78
C ILE A 167 -15.22 -2.44 -4.28
N ALA A 168 -15.83 -3.32 -5.07
CA ALA A 168 -16.99 -2.98 -5.87
C ALA A 168 -18.31 -3.01 -5.11
N THR A 169 -18.33 -3.58 -3.91
CA THR A 169 -19.55 -3.82 -3.13
C THR A 169 -19.37 -3.44 -1.67
N ALA A 170 -20.47 -3.12 -1.00
CA ALA A 170 -20.48 -2.89 0.44
C ALA A 170 -19.91 -4.06 1.25
N ASP A 171 -20.17 -5.31 0.84
CA ASP A 171 -19.67 -6.50 1.54
C ASP A 171 -18.14 -6.62 1.41
N GLU A 172 -17.58 -6.34 0.23
CA GLU A 172 -16.13 -6.26 0.02
C GLU A 172 -15.53 -5.12 0.87
N ALA A 173 -16.20 -3.96 0.93
CA ALA A 173 -15.77 -2.84 1.76
C ALA A 173 -15.75 -3.20 3.26
N TYR A 174 -16.80 -3.88 3.75
CA TYR A 174 -16.82 -4.33 5.15
C TYR A 174 -15.76 -5.37 5.45
N SER A 175 -15.57 -6.34 4.54
CA SER A 175 -14.55 -7.38 4.69
C SER A 175 -13.16 -6.75 4.75
N TYR A 176 -12.84 -5.82 3.84
CA TYR A 176 -11.56 -5.13 3.85
C TYR A 176 -11.38 -4.22 5.07
N LEU A 177 -12.36 -3.38 5.41
CA LEU A 177 -12.18 -2.36 6.47
C LEU A 177 -12.25 -2.96 7.88
N TYR A 178 -13.00 -4.05 8.08
CA TYR A 178 -13.36 -4.54 9.41
C TYR A 178 -13.24 -6.07 9.58
N GLY A 179 -12.92 -6.81 8.52
CA GLY A 179 -12.84 -8.27 8.51
C GLY A 179 -14.17 -8.97 8.25
N ASP A 180 -14.08 -10.24 7.84
CA ASP A 180 -15.23 -11.05 7.38
C ASP A 180 -16.33 -11.20 8.44
N ALA A 181 -15.96 -11.31 9.72
CA ALA A 181 -16.93 -11.44 10.80
C ALA A 181 -17.84 -10.19 10.93
N VAL A 182 -17.34 -9.02 10.56
CA VAL A 182 -18.14 -7.79 10.50
C VAL A 182 -18.92 -7.73 9.18
N ALA A 183 -18.32 -8.15 8.06
CA ALA A 183 -18.99 -8.21 6.76
C ALA A 183 -20.23 -9.10 6.77
N ASP A 184 -20.20 -10.22 7.50
CA ASP A 184 -21.35 -11.13 7.65
C ASP A 184 -22.52 -10.51 8.44
N ASN A 185 -22.26 -9.51 9.29
CA ASN A 185 -23.27 -8.85 10.11
C ASN A 185 -22.90 -7.38 10.42
N PRO A 186 -22.99 -6.49 9.41
CA PRO A 186 -22.58 -5.10 9.56
C PRO A 186 -23.64 -4.33 10.34
N THR A 187 -23.18 -3.56 11.32
CA THR A 187 -23.99 -2.67 12.15
C THR A 187 -23.33 -1.29 12.20
N ALA A 188 -24.09 -0.26 12.58
CA ALA A 188 -23.51 1.08 12.78
C ALA A 188 -22.41 1.11 13.86
N ASN A 189 -22.37 0.14 14.78
CA ASN A 189 -21.42 0.13 15.90
C ASN A 189 -20.10 -0.59 15.58
N ASN A 190 -20.09 -1.53 14.63
CA ASN A 190 -18.88 -2.27 14.22
C ASN A 190 -18.33 -1.84 12.86
N THR A 191 -18.94 -0.83 12.22
CA THR A 191 -18.48 -0.25 10.93
C THR A 191 -18.13 1.23 11.08
N GLN A 192 -17.54 1.60 12.23
CA GLN A 192 -17.12 2.98 12.49
C GLN A 192 -16.09 3.45 11.46
N THR A 193 -16.23 4.69 11.01
CA THR A 193 -15.30 5.28 10.05
C THR A 193 -13.90 5.43 10.65
N ARG A 194 -12.88 5.25 9.83
CA ARG A 194 -11.45 5.49 10.13
C ARG A 194 -10.84 6.24 8.96
N ASN A 195 -10.95 7.56 8.95
CA ASN A 195 -10.66 8.36 7.75
C ASN A 195 -9.45 9.30 7.89
N VAL A 196 -8.90 9.48 9.09
CA VAL A 196 -7.66 10.24 9.27
C VAL A 196 -6.71 9.55 10.24
N ILE A 197 -5.43 9.87 10.13
CA ILE A 197 -4.38 9.48 11.06
C ILE A 197 -4.70 10.12 12.41
N ASN A 198 -4.70 9.33 13.47
CA ASN A 198 -4.70 9.83 14.84
C ASN A 198 -3.27 10.05 15.33
N SER A 199 -2.39 9.09 15.05
CA SER A 199 -0.97 9.14 15.38
C SER A 199 -0.15 8.23 14.47
N GLY A 200 1.15 8.49 14.38
CA GLY A 200 2.10 7.69 13.62
C GLY A 200 3.51 8.25 13.72
N ASN A 201 4.50 7.50 13.24
CA ASN A 201 5.89 7.93 13.17
C ASN A 201 6.15 8.56 11.80
N PHE A 202 6.52 9.85 11.77
CA PHE A 202 6.89 10.53 10.53
C PHE A 202 8.10 9.84 9.89
N VAL A 203 7.95 9.50 8.60
CA VAL A 203 8.98 8.83 7.80
C VAL A 203 9.68 9.84 6.89
N GLY A 204 8.91 10.72 6.24
CA GLY A 204 9.46 11.72 5.33
C GLY A 204 8.39 12.52 4.62
N GLU A 205 8.82 13.58 3.93
CA GLU A 205 7.97 14.46 3.16
C GLU A 205 7.53 13.81 1.85
N ILE A 206 6.38 14.24 1.33
CA ILE A 206 5.89 13.87 0.00
C ILE A 206 6.01 15.07 -0.94
N ASN A 207 6.13 14.82 -2.25
CA ASN A 207 6.00 15.90 -3.24
C ASN A 207 4.58 15.91 -3.77
N LEU A 208 3.83 16.99 -3.51
CA LEU A 208 2.51 17.19 -4.12
C LEU A 208 2.64 17.45 -5.62
N LEU A 209 1.73 16.85 -6.39
CA LEU A 209 1.71 16.92 -7.84
C LEU A 209 0.40 17.51 -8.34
N THR A 210 0.52 18.40 -9.30
CA THR A 210 -0.60 18.96 -10.07
C THR A 210 -1.05 18.00 -11.17
N ASP A 211 -2.27 18.18 -11.67
CA ASP A 211 -2.80 17.49 -12.86
C ASP A 211 -1.80 17.48 -14.03
N ALA A 212 -1.21 18.62 -14.36
CA ALA A 212 -0.26 18.74 -15.47
C ALA A 212 1.02 17.91 -15.25
N GLN A 213 1.51 17.81 -14.02
CA GLN A 213 2.68 16.97 -13.70
C GLN A 213 2.36 15.48 -13.80
N LEU A 214 1.16 15.07 -13.38
CA LEU A 214 0.69 13.70 -13.47
C LEU A 214 0.41 13.28 -14.92
N ALA A 215 -0.23 14.14 -15.71
CA ALA A 215 -0.45 13.92 -17.13
C ALA A 215 0.87 13.77 -17.90
N ALA A 216 1.91 14.50 -17.51
CA ALA A 216 3.25 14.33 -18.07
C ALA A 216 3.90 12.96 -17.74
N GLN A 217 3.39 12.26 -16.71
CA GLN A 217 3.76 10.88 -16.37
C GLN A 217 2.82 9.83 -17.01
N GLY A 218 1.90 10.23 -17.89
CA GLY A 218 0.98 9.32 -18.59
C GLY A 218 -0.33 9.02 -17.85
N LEU A 219 -0.68 9.79 -16.81
CA LEU A 219 -2.00 9.69 -16.18
C LEU A 219 -3.10 10.10 -17.16
N ASP A 220 -4.17 9.30 -17.25
CA ASP A 220 -5.31 9.53 -18.12
C ASP A 220 -6.58 8.86 -17.56
N PHE A 221 -7.21 9.50 -16.57
CA PHE A 221 -8.55 9.12 -16.09
C PHE A 221 -9.63 9.27 -17.17
N GLY A 222 -9.39 10.08 -18.20
CA GLY A 222 -10.32 10.32 -19.29
C GLY A 222 -10.59 9.07 -20.13
N ASN A 223 -9.63 8.15 -20.22
CA ASN A 223 -9.79 6.84 -20.85
C ASN A 223 -10.96 6.04 -20.26
N PHE A 224 -11.26 6.23 -18.96
CA PHE A 224 -12.33 5.55 -18.23
C PHE A 224 -13.57 6.43 -18.02
N GLY A 225 -13.59 7.64 -18.60
CA GLY A 225 -14.66 8.61 -18.37
C GLY A 225 -14.65 9.25 -16.97
N ALA A 226 -13.64 8.97 -16.15
CA ALA A 226 -13.52 9.39 -14.75
C ALA A 226 -12.96 10.82 -14.59
N ASN A 227 -13.31 11.75 -15.48
CA ASN A 227 -12.78 13.11 -15.40
C ASN A 227 -13.41 13.89 -14.23
N GLY A 228 -12.57 14.33 -13.28
CA GLY A 228 -12.93 15.28 -12.22
C GLY A 228 -12.50 16.72 -12.55
N PRO A 229 -13.17 17.74 -12.00
CA PRO A 229 -12.67 19.12 -12.03
C PRO A 229 -11.40 19.31 -11.18
N GLN A 230 -11.10 18.38 -10.28
CA GLN A 230 -9.91 18.37 -9.44
C GLN A 230 -9.13 17.08 -9.70
N THR A 231 -7.91 17.23 -10.20
CA THR A 231 -6.95 16.12 -10.32
C THR A 231 -5.63 16.56 -9.71
N PHE A 232 -5.14 15.78 -8.76
CA PHE A 232 -3.88 16.03 -8.09
C PHE A 232 -3.36 14.71 -7.53
N GLY A 233 -2.18 14.74 -6.93
CA GLY A 233 -1.55 13.55 -6.41
C GLY A 233 -0.33 13.85 -5.59
N PHE A 234 0.43 12.81 -5.31
CA PHE A 234 1.72 12.95 -4.64
C PHE A 234 2.70 11.88 -5.10
N GLN A 235 3.97 12.17 -4.87
CA GLN A 235 5.09 11.27 -5.10
C GLN A 235 5.74 10.90 -3.77
N LEU A 236 6.05 9.62 -3.61
CA LEU A 236 6.88 9.06 -2.55
C LEU A 236 8.20 8.57 -3.14
N ASP A 237 9.32 8.88 -2.49
CA ASP A 237 10.60 8.24 -2.73
C ASP A 237 10.60 6.83 -2.10
N LYS A 238 10.95 5.80 -2.88
CA LYS A 238 10.97 4.41 -2.41
C LYS A 238 12.01 4.15 -1.32
N SER A 239 13.04 4.99 -1.20
CA SER A 239 13.99 4.91 -0.10
C SER A 239 13.32 5.12 1.27
N MET A 240 12.22 5.87 1.34
CA MET A 240 11.42 6.01 2.56
C MET A 240 10.74 4.69 2.97
N LEU A 241 10.48 3.81 2.02
CA LEU A 241 9.81 2.53 2.23
C LEU A 241 10.79 1.42 2.60
N GLY A 242 12.06 1.49 2.18
CA GLY A 242 13.06 0.44 2.45
C GLY A 242 13.36 0.19 3.94
N GLY A 243 13.08 1.17 4.82
CA GLY A 243 13.18 1.01 6.27
C GLY A 243 11.93 0.46 6.94
N VAL A 244 10.81 0.36 6.21
CA VAL A 244 9.50 -0.01 6.76
C VAL A 244 8.92 -1.27 6.11
N LEU A 245 9.26 -1.51 4.85
CA LEU A 245 8.85 -2.66 4.05
C LEU A 245 10.09 -3.49 3.68
N PRO A 246 9.94 -4.83 3.57
CA PRO A 246 11.01 -5.66 3.05
C PRO A 246 11.29 -5.34 1.57
N GLY A 247 12.54 -5.54 1.15
CA GLY A 247 12.91 -5.44 -0.26
C GLY A 247 12.18 -6.48 -1.13
N GLY A 248 11.91 -6.12 -2.38
CA GLY A 248 11.16 -6.91 -3.36
C GLY A 248 9.73 -6.41 -3.57
N ILE A 249 8.92 -7.26 -4.19
CA ILE A 249 7.53 -6.95 -4.54
C ILE A 249 6.65 -7.06 -3.30
N ASN A 250 5.99 -5.96 -2.96
CA ASN A 250 5.06 -5.86 -1.84
C ASN A 250 3.66 -5.55 -2.36
N SER A 251 2.71 -6.46 -2.14
CA SER A 251 1.30 -6.23 -2.44
C SER A 251 0.67 -5.32 -1.39
N PHE A 252 -0.26 -4.47 -1.81
CA PHE A 252 -0.99 -3.58 -0.91
C PHE A 252 -2.45 -3.41 -1.31
N MET A 253 -3.26 -3.01 -0.33
CA MET A 253 -4.53 -2.33 -0.56
C MET A 253 -4.41 -0.92 0.02
N ALA A 254 -4.67 0.08 -0.82
CA ALA A 254 -4.68 1.47 -0.41
C ALA A 254 -6.10 2.01 -0.49
N HIS A 255 -6.45 2.94 0.40
CA HIS A 255 -7.72 3.63 0.32
C HIS A 255 -7.65 5.03 0.91
N VAL A 256 -8.63 5.86 0.56
CA VAL A 256 -8.89 7.16 1.16
C VAL A 256 -10.40 7.33 1.29
N LEU A 257 -10.82 7.99 2.35
CA LEU A 257 -12.20 8.44 2.56
C LEU A 257 -12.19 9.96 2.69
N LEU A 258 -13.28 10.63 2.36
CA LEU A 258 -13.45 12.05 2.72
C LEU A 258 -13.70 12.20 4.24
N GLU A 259 -13.53 13.41 4.78
CA GLU A 259 -13.66 13.67 6.23
C GLU A 259 -15.07 13.41 6.78
N CYS A 260 -16.07 13.53 5.90
CA CYS A 260 -17.44 13.18 6.19
C CYS A 260 -17.76 11.68 6.04
N ALA A 261 -16.83 10.87 5.53
CA ALA A 261 -17.10 9.50 5.05
C ALA A 261 -18.30 9.44 4.09
N ASN A 262 -18.46 10.51 3.33
CA ASN A 262 -19.50 10.68 2.32
C ASN A 262 -19.07 10.19 0.94
N ASP A 263 -17.82 9.75 0.81
CA ASP A 263 -17.29 9.05 -0.34
C ASP A 263 -15.95 8.40 0.02
N GLY A 264 -15.48 7.47 -0.81
CA GLY A 264 -14.22 6.78 -0.62
C GLY A 264 -13.81 5.94 -1.81
N VAL A 265 -12.51 5.78 -2.03
CA VAL A 265 -11.97 4.93 -3.11
C VAL A 265 -10.82 4.09 -2.59
N ALA A 266 -10.69 2.87 -3.11
CA ALA A 266 -9.62 1.94 -2.81
C ALA A 266 -8.99 1.38 -4.08
N LEU A 267 -7.73 0.96 -3.98
CA LEU A 267 -6.98 0.33 -5.06
C LEU A 267 -6.08 -0.77 -4.52
N ALA A 268 -6.10 -1.92 -5.18
CA ALA A 268 -5.17 -3.00 -4.94
C ALA A 268 -3.97 -2.88 -5.88
N GLY A 269 -2.75 -3.07 -5.38
CA GLY A 269 -1.55 -2.91 -6.18
C GLY A 269 -0.34 -3.65 -5.67
N ASN A 270 0.78 -3.48 -6.37
CA ASN A 270 2.09 -3.96 -5.96
C ASN A 270 3.11 -2.83 -6.13
N ILE A 271 4.10 -2.76 -5.22
CA ILE A 271 5.25 -1.88 -5.31
C ILE A 271 6.52 -2.71 -5.17
N ASP A 272 7.48 -2.52 -6.07
CA ASP A 272 8.80 -3.14 -5.97
C ASP A 272 9.78 -2.24 -5.21
N ILE A 273 10.20 -2.70 -4.03
CA ILE A 273 11.17 -2.02 -3.16
C ILE A 273 12.57 -2.50 -3.52
N PRO A 274 13.50 -1.61 -3.89
CA PRO A 274 14.87 -2.01 -4.20
C PRO A 274 15.48 -2.82 -3.05
N VAL A 275 15.99 -4.02 -3.37
CA VAL A 275 16.73 -4.82 -2.39
C VAL A 275 18.07 -4.15 -2.16
N GLU A 276 18.29 -3.64 -0.96
CA GLU A 276 19.60 -3.12 -0.56
C GLU A 276 20.61 -4.27 -0.66
N GLN A 277 21.50 -4.21 -1.67
CA GLN A 277 22.57 -5.18 -1.82
C GLN A 277 23.55 -4.95 -0.67
N GLN A 278 23.49 -5.79 0.36
CA GLN A 278 24.60 -5.84 1.32
C GLN A 278 25.85 -6.23 0.56
N ASP A 279 26.87 -5.35 0.57
CA ASP A 279 28.20 -5.64 0.10
C ASP A 279 28.72 -6.87 0.85
N VAL A 280 28.60 -8.03 0.21
CA VAL A 280 29.19 -9.26 0.73
C VAL A 280 30.71 -9.06 0.65
N PRO A 281 31.45 -9.08 1.77
CA PRO A 281 32.90 -9.02 1.70
C PRO A 281 33.37 -10.17 0.83
N GLU A 282 33.97 -9.87 -0.32
CA GLU A 282 34.58 -10.89 -1.16
C GLU A 282 35.50 -11.72 -0.26
N PRO A 283 35.39 -13.07 -0.24
CA PRO A 283 36.26 -13.88 0.58
C PRO A 283 37.67 -13.88 -0.01
N ALA A 284 38.42 -12.80 0.21
CA ALA A 284 39.85 -12.73 -0.03
C ALA A 284 40.63 -13.82 0.73
N GLY A 285 40.00 -14.48 1.71
CA GLY A 285 40.55 -15.58 2.50
C GLY A 285 40.42 -17.00 1.92
N LEU A 286 39.67 -17.25 0.83
CA LEU A 286 39.55 -18.61 0.28
C LEU A 286 40.62 -18.94 -0.77
N LEU A 287 41.22 -17.93 -1.41
CA LEU A 287 42.36 -18.12 -2.30
C LEU A 287 43.66 -18.48 -1.54
N SER A 288 43.81 -18.06 -0.28
CA SER A 288 45.01 -18.33 0.51
C SER A 288 45.10 -19.77 1.06
N LEU A 289 43.96 -20.46 1.22
CA LEU A 289 43.94 -21.87 1.65
C LEU A 289 44.27 -22.86 0.52
N GLY A 290 44.06 -22.48 -0.75
CA GLY A 290 44.45 -23.30 -1.91
C GLY A 290 45.96 -23.40 -2.13
N PHE A 291 46.72 -22.34 -1.81
CA PHE A 291 48.17 -22.31 -2.03
C PHE A 291 49.00 -22.89 -0.88
N ALA A 292 48.49 -22.91 0.36
CA ALA A 292 49.19 -23.55 1.47
C ALA A 292 49.25 -25.10 1.34
N GLY A 293 48.24 -25.72 0.72
CA GLY A 293 48.20 -27.16 0.47
C GLY A 293 49.22 -27.63 -0.58
N LEU A 294 49.53 -26.80 -1.59
CA LEU A 294 50.50 -27.13 -2.64
C LEU A 294 51.97 -27.01 -2.17
N ALA A 295 52.26 -26.17 -1.18
CA ALA A 295 53.60 -26.06 -0.61
C ALA A 295 53.99 -27.27 0.27
N PHE A 296 53.03 -27.88 0.97
CA PHE A 296 53.28 -29.06 1.81
C PHE A 296 53.42 -30.37 1.04
N LEU A 297 52.90 -30.45 -0.20
CA LEU A 297 53.06 -31.64 -1.05
C LEU A 297 54.42 -31.70 -1.77
N LYS A 298 55.14 -30.57 -1.90
CA LYS A 298 56.45 -30.53 -2.56
C LYS A 298 57.63 -30.85 -1.62
N SER A 299 57.46 -30.72 -0.30
CA SER A 299 58.53 -31.01 0.68
C SER A 299 58.65 -32.49 1.07
N ARG A 300 57.67 -33.33 0.69
CA ARG A 300 57.65 -34.76 1.05
C ARG A 300 58.20 -35.72 -0.02
N LYS A 301 58.68 -35.20 -1.16
CA LYS A 301 59.19 -36.01 -2.28
C LYS A 301 60.69 -35.81 -2.59
N GLY A 302 61.46 -35.38 -1.59
CA GLY A 302 62.92 -35.14 -1.70
C GLY A 302 63.79 -35.82 -0.64
N ARG A 303 63.24 -36.76 0.15
CA ARG A 303 64.01 -37.58 1.10
C ARG A 303 63.54 -39.03 1.02
N GLN A 304 63.99 -39.74 -0.01
CA GLN A 304 64.29 -41.17 0.01
C GLN A 304 64.88 -41.57 -1.36
N ALA A 305 66.08 -42.17 -1.29
CA ALA A 305 66.90 -42.77 -2.35
C ALA A 305 67.60 -41.80 -3.31
#